data_AF-A0A9Q3W772-F1
#
_entry.id   AF-A0A9Q3W772-F1
#
_cell.length_a   1.000
_cell.length_b   1.000
_cell.length_c   1.000
_cell.angle_alpha   90.00
_cell.angle_beta   90.00
_cell.angle_gamma   90.00
#
_symmetry.space_group_name_H-M   'P 1'
#
loop_
_entity.id
_entity.type
_entity.pdbx_description
1 polymer ?
#
loop_
_entity_poly.entity_id
_entity_poly.type
_entity_poly.pdbx_seq_one_letter_code
_entity_poly.pdbx_strand_id
1 'polypeptide(L)'
;MGYPVIIASPLLDEATVMGRRNFAVNLSDDQREELNKRIDDGAETLDELLAWLRRGKDPDFVSRSALGRYVHKRRARTRALESLAETAALPDEGGRSEALDLMMELATLRVKEARILDRLRELGVL
;
A
#
# COMPACT_ATOMS: atom_id res chain seq x y z
N MET A 1 14.76 44.66 28.59
CA MET A 1 15.33 43.44 27.99
C MET A 1 14.18 42.57 27.51
N GLY A 2 13.93 42.52 26.21
CA GLY A 2 12.85 41.73 25.62
C GLY A 2 13.43 40.47 24.98
N TYR A 3 12.96 39.30 25.40
CA TYR A 3 13.32 38.03 24.78
C TYR A 3 12.54 37.85 23.47
N PRO A 4 13.18 37.43 22.36
CA PRO A 4 12.46 37.12 21.13
C PRO A 4 11.70 35.80 21.30
N VAL A 5 10.37 35.87 21.11
CA VAL A 5 9.52 34.68 21.00
C VAL A 5 9.74 34.10 19.61
N ILE A 6 10.48 32.99 19.52
CA ILE A 6 10.56 32.18 18.31
C ILE A 6 9.25 31.41 18.21
N ILE A 7 8.33 31.89 17.36
CA ILE A 7 7.13 31.17 16.99
C ILE A 7 7.59 30.04 16.05
N ALA A 8 7.81 28.85 16.62
CA ALA A 8 7.98 27.64 15.83
C ALA A 8 6.64 27.31 15.17
N SER A 9 6.56 27.50 13.85
CA SER A 9 5.38 27.19 13.03
C SER A 9 5.02 25.69 13.13
N PRO A 10 3.81 25.33 13.57
CA PRO A 10 3.34 23.93 13.62
C PRO A 10 2.87 23.38 12.26
N LEU A 11 3.05 24.13 11.16
CA LEU A 11 2.56 23.78 9.83
C LEU A 11 3.43 22.78 9.05
N LEU A 12 4.49 22.23 9.66
CA LEU A 12 5.42 21.32 8.98
C LEU A 12 5.07 19.82 9.05
N ASP A 13 3.98 19.39 9.69
CA ASP A 13 3.93 17.98 10.12
C ASP A 13 2.66 17.18 9.84
N GLU A 14 1.78 17.62 8.93
CA GLU A 14 0.71 16.73 8.43
C GLU A 14 1.04 16.13 7.06
N ALA A 15 1.54 16.93 6.11
CA ALA A 15 1.98 16.42 4.81
C ALA A 15 3.21 15.49 4.94
N THR A 16 4.13 15.82 5.86
CA THR A 16 5.32 15.03 6.16
C THR A 16 4.94 13.72 6.86
N VAL A 17 3.97 13.75 7.78
CA VAL A 17 3.47 12.55 8.48
C VAL A 17 2.59 11.67 7.58
N MET A 18 1.77 12.25 6.69
CA MET A 18 1.01 11.51 5.69
C MET A 18 1.93 10.89 4.62
N GLY A 19 2.95 11.63 4.15
CA GLY A 19 3.97 11.13 3.23
C GLY A 19 4.77 9.94 3.79
N ARG A 20 5.07 9.96 5.10
CA ARG A 20 5.73 8.85 5.81
C ARG A 20 4.84 7.61 5.96
N ARG A 21 3.52 7.77 6.02
CA ARG A 21 2.57 6.64 6.19
C ARG A 21 2.39 5.81 4.93
N ASN A 22 2.68 6.37 3.75
CA ASN A 22 2.55 5.63 2.50
C ASN A 22 3.60 6.08 1.46
N PHE A 23 4.88 5.81 1.72
CA PHE A 23 6.00 6.18 0.83
C PHE A 23 5.79 5.77 -0.63
N ALA A 24 5.01 4.69 -0.86
CA ALA A 24 4.66 4.21 -2.18
C ALA A 24 3.92 5.27 -3.03
N VAL A 25 3.22 6.22 -2.42
CA VAL A 25 2.56 7.36 -3.10
C VAL A 25 3.58 8.35 -3.66
N ASN A 26 4.77 8.43 -3.06
CA ASN A 26 5.87 9.29 -3.50
C ASN A 26 6.83 8.61 -4.48
N LEU A 27 6.48 7.41 -4.95
CA LEU A 27 7.16 6.74 -6.07
C LEU A 27 6.47 7.13 -7.36
N SER A 28 7.25 7.38 -8.41
CA SER A 28 6.70 7.38 -9.77
C SER A 28 6.14 5.99 -10.11
N ASP A 29 5.28 5.91 -11.13
CA ASP A 29 4.70 4.64 -11.54
C ASP A 29 5.78 3.63 -11.94
N ASP A 30 6.80 4.05 -12.70
CA ASP A 30 7.95 3.22 -13.05
C ASP A 30 8.71 2.69 -11.82
N GLN A 31 8.92 3.54 -10.82
CA GLN A 31 9.60 3.15 -9.57
C GLN A 31 8.75 2.15 -8.77
N ARG A 32 7.43 2.36 -8.76
CA ARG A 32 6.51 1.46 -8.07
C ARG A 32 6.45 0.11 -8.77
N GLU A 33 6.44 0.08 -10.11
CA GLU A 33 6.45 -1.14 -10.90
C GLU A 33 7.76 -1.93 -10.75
N GLU A 34 8.90 -1.27 -10.77
CA GLU A 34 10.20 -1.91 -10.53
C GLU A 34 10.31 -2.45 -9.09
N LEU A 35 9.85 -1.70 -8.08
CA LEU A 35 9.79 -2.19 -6.69
C LEU A 35 8.92 -3.45 -6.59
N ASN A 36 7.78 -3.42 -7.24
CA ASN A 36 6.82 -4.50 -7.27
C ASN A 36 7.41 -5.76 -7.89
N LYS A 37 8.09 -5.62 -9.02
CA LYS A 37 8.80 -6.71 -9.70
C LYS A 37 9.87 -7.34 -8.80
N ARG A 38 10.72 -6.53 -8.18
CA ARG A 38 11.77 -7.01 -7.24
C ARG A 38 11.20 -7.78 -6.06
N ILE A 39 10.03 -7.36 -5.54
CA ILE A 39 9.35 -8.05 -4.44
C ILE A 39 8.84 -9.42 -4.87
N ASP A 40 8.29 -9.51 -6.09
CA ASP A 40 7.71 -10.72 -6.65
C ASP A 40 8.80 -11.73 -7.06
N ASP A 41 9.91 -11.24 -7.63
CA ASP A 41 11.09 -12.04 -7.97
C ASP A 41 11.74 -12.67 -6.72
N GLY A 42 11.56 -12.06 -5.55
CA GLY A 42 11.95 -12.63 -4.24
C GLY A 42 13.45 -12.74 -3.98
N ALA A 43 14.30 -12.31 -4.93
CA ALA A 43 15.76 -12.40 -4.84
C ALA A 43 16.38 -11.39 -3.86
N GLU A 44 15.68 -10.30 -3.56
CA GLU A 44 16.20 -9.20 -2.73
C GLU A 44 15.63 -9.25 -1.29
N THR A 45 16.53 -9.05 -0.33
CA THR A 45 16.20 -8.84 1.08
C THR A 45 15.56 -7.48 1.31
N LEU A 46 14.91 -7.32 2.46
CA LEU A 46 14.31 -6.03 2.85
C LEU A 46 15.36 -4.91 2.93
N ASP A 47 16.60 -5.24 3.32
CA ASP A 47 17.72 -4.31 3.38
C ASP A 47 18.16 -3.84 2.00
N GLU A 48 18.24 -4.76 1.04
CA GLU A 48 18.63 -4.45 -0.35
C GLU A 48 17.56 -3.58 -1.03
N LEU A 49 16.28 -3.91 -0.85
CA LEU A 49 15.15 -3.10 -1.33
C LEU A 49 15.17 -1.69 -0.70
N LEU A 50 15.49 -1.59 0.59
CA LEU A 50 15.59 -0.32 1.29
C LEU A 50 16.76 0.53 0.76
N ALA A 51 17.92 -0.10 0.53
CA ALA A 51 19.09 0.56 -0.04
C ALA A 51 18.83 1.03 -1.48
N TRP A 52 18.13 0.24 -2.28
CA TRP A 52 17.71 0.60 -3.63
C TRP A 52 16.77 1.81 -3.61
N LEU A 53 15.74 1.82 -2.75
CA LEU A 53 14.78 2.94 -2.63
C LEU A 53 15.43 4.25 -2.18
N ARG A 54 16.50 4.18 -1.39
CA ARG A 54 17.22 5.35 -0.88
C ARG A 54 18.28 5.87 -1.84
N ARG A 55 18.60 5.14 -2.92
CA ARG A 55 19.62 5.56 -3.89
C ARG A 55 19.18 6.86 -4.57
N GLY A 56 19.88 7.96 -4.27
CA GLY A 56 19.56 9.29 -4.82
C GLY A 56 18.35 9.98 -4.17
N LYS A 57 17.85 9.48 -3.04
CA LYS A 57 16.82 10.13 -2.22
C LYS A 57 17.33 10.37 -0.80
N ASP A 58 16.55 11.13 -0.02
CA ASP A 58 16.79 11.35 1.41
C ASP A 58 16.82 9.99 2.16
N PRO A 59 17.77 9.76 3.08
CA PRO A 59 17.78 8.59 3.97
C PRO A 59 16.44 8.31 4.68
N ASP A 60 15.67 9.35 4.99
CA ASP A 60 14.37 9.27 5.66
C ASP A 60 13.19 9.05 4.70
N PHE A 61 13.44 8.91 3.38
CA PHE A 61 12.42 8.70 2.36
C PHE A 61 11.50 7.51 2.65
N VAL A 62 12.07 6.42 3.17
CA VAL A 62 11.32 5.23 3.57
C VAL A 62 11.94 4.60 4.81
N SER A 63 11.09 4.18 5.75
CA SER A 63 11.52 3.37 6.89
C SER A 63 11.43 1.88 6.57
N ARG A 64 12.33 1.08 7.17
CA ARG A 64 12.31 -0.40 7.08
C ARG A 64 10.93 -0.97 7.40
N SER A 65 10.27 -0.45 8.44
CA SER A 65 8.94 -0.91 8.86
C SER A 65 7.86 -0.60 7.83
N ALA A 66 7.91 0.59 7.20
CA ALA A 66 6.98 0.94 6.13
C ALA A 66 7.16 0.04 4.91
N LEU A 67 8.41 -0.21 4.51
CA LEU A 67 8.72 -1.15 3.42
C LEU A 67 8.28 -2.56 3.76
N GLY A 68 8.53 -3.06 4.98
CA GLY A 68 8.12 -4.40 5.41
C GLY A 68 6.61 -4.60 5.34
N ARG A 69 5.83 -3.60 5.76
CA ARG A 69 4.36 -3.64 5.60
C ARG A 69 3.92 -3.65 4.14
N TYR A 70 4.60 -2.91 3.28
CA TYR A 70 4.32 -2.89 1.84
C TYR A 70 4.60 -4.25 1.20
N VAL A 71 5.78 -4.82 1.45
CA VAL A 71 6.17 -6.16 0.97
C VAL A 71 5.18 -7.23 1.43
N HIS A 72 4.82 -7.23 2.71
CA HIS A 72 3.84 -8.18 3.26
C HIS A 72 2.48 -8.08 2.57
N LYS A 73 1.96 -6.87 2.40
CA LYS A 73 0.69 -6.65 1.68
C LYS A 73 0.75 -7.12 0.23
N ARG A 74 1.85 -6.86 -0.47
CA ARG A 74 2.02 -7.31 -1.86
C ARG A 74 2.04 -8.83 -1.96
N ARG A 75 2.86 -9.52 -1.16
CA ARG A 75 2.93 -10.98 -1.15
C ARG A 75 1.59 -11.63 -0.80
N ALA A 76 0.86 -11.07 0.17
CA ALA A 76 -0.49 -11.54 0.49
C ALA A 76 -1.46 -11.39 -0.69
N ARG A 77 -1.36 -10.29 -1.45
CA ARG A 77 -2.15 -10.08 -2.67
C ARG A 77 -1.77 -11.06 -3.77
N THR A 78 -0.48 -11.28 -4.01
CA THR A 78 0.00 -12.25 -5.02
C THR A 78 -0.52 -13.65 -4.70
N ARG A 79 -0.38 -14.10 -3.45
CA ARG A 79 -0.94 -15.40 -3.02
C ARG A 79 -2.44 -15.50 -3.19
N ALA A 80 -3.19 -14.44 -2.87
CA ALA A 80 -4.63 -14.43 -3.08
C ALA A 80 -5.00 -14.54 -4.58
N LEU A 81 -4.23 -13.91 -5.47
CA LEU A 81 -4.40 -14.02 -6.91
C LEU A 81 -4.03 -15.40 -7.45
N GLU A 82 -2.97 -16.01 -6.92
CA GLU A 82 -2.58 -17.40 -7.25
C GLU A 82 -3.68 -18.38 -6.81
N SER A 83 -4.17 -18.28 -5.57
CA SER A 83 -5.28 -19.12 -5.09
C SER A 83 -6.57 -18.93 -5.91
N LEU A 84 -6.84 -17.72 -6.37
CA LEU A 84 -7.95 -17.43 -7.30
C LEU A 84 -7.75 -18.13 -8.65
N ALA A 85 -6.54 -18.04 -9.22
CA ALA A 85 -6.21 -18.67 -10.49
C ALA A 85 -6.28 -20.21 -10.40
N GLU A 86 -5.78 -20.79 -9.31
CA GLU A 86 -5.89 -22.23 -9.04
C GLU A 86 -7.36 -22.68 -8.90
N THR A 87 -8.18 -21.89 -8.22
CA THR A 87 -9.62 -22.16 -8.07
C THR A 87 -10.35 -22.11 -9.42
N ALA A 88 -9.96 -21.18 -10.29
CA ALA A 88 -10.52 -21.03 -11.64
C ALA A 88 -10.06 -22.13 -12.63
N ALA A 89 -8.91 -22.77 -12.39
CA ALA A 89 -8.30 -23.72 -13.32
C ALA A 89 -8.71 -25.19 -13.12
N LEU A 90 -9.35 -25.56 -12.00
CA LEU A 90 -9.81 -26.93 -11.78
C LEU A 90 -11.06 -27.24 -12.66
N PRO A 91 -11.41 -28.51 -12.95
CA PRO A 91 -12.63 -28.92 -13.70
C PRO A 91 -13.82 -29.31 -12.79
N ASP A 92 -15.04 -28.97 -13.23
CA ASP A 92 -16.26 -28.68 -12.42
C ASP A 92 -16.74 -29.83 -11.51
N GLU A 93 -16.66 -29.62 -10.19
CA GLU A 93 -17.33 -30.45 -9.17
C GLU A 93 -18.09 -29.53 -8.19
N GLY A 94 -19.12 -28.84 -8.68
CA GLY A 94 -20.30 -28.38 -7.92
C GLY A 94 -20.14 -27.34 -6.79
N GLY A 95 -18.95 -27.10 -6.25
CA GLY A 95 -18.67 -26.15 -5.17
C GLY A 95 -18.02 -24.83 -5.62
N ARG A 96 -17.81 -24.65 -6.93
CA ARG A 96 -17.10 -23.48 -7.50
C ARG A 96 -17.91 -22.21 -7.58
N SER A 97 -19.21 -22.32 -7.81
CA SER A 97 -20.07 -21.14 -7.93
C SER A 97 -20.02 -20.37 -6.61
N GLU A 98 -20.21 -21.05 -5.49
CA GLU A 98 -20.33 -20.39 -4.19
C GLU A 98 -19.06 -19.63 -3.76
N ALA A 99 -17.86 -20.21 -3.95
CA ALA A 99 -16.62 -19.53 -3.61
C ALA A 99 -16.37 -18.29 -4.50
N LEU A 100 -16.60 -18.41 -5.82
CA LEU A 100 -16.48 -17.28 -6.75
C LEU A 100 -17.55 -16.22 -6.50
N ASP A 101 -18.78 -16.63 -6.24
CA ASP A 101 -19.92 -15.77 -5.91
C ASP A 101 -19.63 -14.99 -4.62
N LEU A 102 -19.17 -15.65 -3.56
CA LEU A 102 -18.76 -15.00 -2.30
C LEU A 102 -17.60 -14.00 -2.52
N MET A 103 -16.65 -14.32 -3.39
CA MET A 103 -15.55 -13.42 -3.72
C MET A 103 -16.01 -12.22 -4.56
N MET A 104 -16.94 -12.40 -5.48
CA MET A 104 -17.58 -11.33 -6.24
C MET A 104 -18.46 -10.44 -5.35
N GLU A 105 -19.20 -11.03 -4.42
CA GLU A 105 -19.96 -10.30 -3.41
C GLU A 105 -19.03 -9.48 -2.51
N LEU A 106 -17.94 -10.07 -2.03
CA LEU A 106 -16.94 -9.37 -1.24
C LEU A 106 -16.31 -8.21 -2.01
N ALA A 107 -15.94 -8.40 -3.28
CA ALA A 107 -15.40 -7.35 -4.13
C ALA A 107 -16.41 -6.20 -4.30
N THR A 108 -17.69 -6.53 -4.51
CA THR A 108 -18.78 -5.55 -4.61
C THR A 108 -18.96 -4.77 -3.32
N LEU A 109 -18.90 -5.44 -2.16
CA LEU A 109 -18.96 -4.78 -0.85
C LEU A 109 -17.78 -3.83 -0.63
N ARG A 110 -16.57 -4.21 -1.05
CA ARG A 110 -15.39 -3.33 -0.97
C ARG A 110 -15.51 -2.08 -1.83
N VAL A 111 -16.10 -2.19 -3.03
CA VAL A 111 -16.38 -1.02 -3.87
C VAL A 111 -17.41 -0.09 -3.21
N LYS A 112 -18.46 -0.66 -2.59
CA LYS A 112 -19.45 0.14 -1.84
C LYS A 112 -18.82 0.83 -0.64
N GLU A 113 -17.98 0.13 0.13
CA GLU A 113 -17.24 0.69 1.27
C GLU A 113 -16.37 1.86 0.83
N ALA A 114 -15.61 1.74 -0.25
CA ALA A 114 -14.78 2.82 -0.77
C ALA A 114 -15.61 4.06 -1.12
N ARG A 115 -16.75 3.89 -1.80
CA ARG A 115 -17.66 5.00 -2.12
C ARG A 115 -18.25 5.67 -0.89
N ILE A 116 -18.58 4.89 0.15
CA ILE A 116 -19.07 5.44 1.42
C ILE A 116 -17.97 6.28 2.08
N LEU A 117 -16.74 5.76 2.13
CA LEU A 117 -15.61 6.48 2.71
C LEU A 117 -15.32 7.78 1.96
N ASP A 118 -15.36 7.78 0.63
CA ASP A 118 -15.21 9.00 -0.17
C ASP A 118 -16.34 10.00 0.10
N ARG A 119 -17.57 9.52 0.22
CA ARG A 119 -18.71 10.39 0.57
C ARG A 119 -18.58 10.99 1.97
N LEU A 120 -18.07 10.24 2.94
CA LEU A 120 -17.83 10.75 4.30
C LEU A 120 -16.74 11.83 4.32
N ARG A 121 -15.70 11.70 3.48
CA ARG A 121 -14.68 12.75 3.30
C ARG A 121 -15.25 14.00 2.66
N GLU A 122 -16.08 13.87 1.63
CA GLU A 122 -16.76 15.02 0.99
C GLU A 122 -17.64 15.80 1.99
N LEU A 123 -18.21 15.10 2.98
CA LEU A 123 -19.03 15.68 4.03
C LEU A 123 -18.21 16.22 5.22
N GLY A 124 -16.88 16.08 5.20
CA GLY A 124 -16.00 16.53 6.28
C GLY A 124 -16.12 15.74 7.59
N VAL A 125 -16.70 14.54 7.52
CA VAL A 125 -16.87 13.64 8.69
C VAL A 125 -15.61 12.81 8.93
N LEU A 126 -14.77 12.63 7.90
CA LEU A 126 -13.58 11.77 7.88
C LEU A 126 -12.45 12.44 7.10
#